data_AF-Q9H112-F1
#
_entry.id   AF-Q9H112-F1
#
_cell.length_a   1.000
_cell.length_b   1.000
_cell.length_c   1.000
_cell.angle_alpha   90.00
_cell.angle_beta   90.00
_cell.angle_gamma   90.00
#
_symmetry.space_group_name_H-M   'P 1'
#
loop_
_entity.id
_entity.type
_entity.pdbx_description
1 polymer ?
#
loop_
_entity_poly.entity_id
_entity_poly.type
_entity_poly.pdbx_seq_one_letter_code
_entity_poly.pdbx_strand_id
1 'polypeptide(L)'
;MMAEPWQALQLLLAILLTLMALPYQARKKTFLSVHEVMAVENYAKDSLQWITDQYNKESDDKYHFRIFRVLKVQRQVTDHLEYHLNVEMQWTTCQKPETTNCVPQERELHKQVNCFFSVFAVPWFEQYKILNKSCSSD
;
A
#
# COMPACT_ATOMS: atom_id res chain seq x y z
N MET A 1 4.73 -19.17 60.04
CA MET A 1 3.84 -19.66 58.96
C MET A 1 4.70 -20.44 57.98
N MET A 2 4.65 -21.77 58.03
CA MET A 2 5.37 -22.60 57.06
C MET A 2 4.53 -22.58 55.77
N ALA A 3 5.08 -22.08 54.66
CA ALA A 3 4.41 -22.19 53.37
C ALA A 3 4.19 -23.67 53.06
N GLU A 4 2.97 -24.08 52.75
CA GLU A 4 2.70 -25.47 52.42
C GLU A 4 3.47 -25.87 51.16
N PRO A 5 4.00 -27.11 51.09
CA PRO A 5 4.76 -27.58 49.93
C PRO A 5 3.97 -27.45 48.62
N TRP A 6 2.64 -27.49 48.68
CA TRP A 6 1.77 -27.23 47.53
C TRP A 6 1.79 -25.77 47.05
N GLN A 7 1.93 -24.78 47.94
CA GLN A 7 2.06 -23.38 47.54
C GLN A 7 3.37 -23.14 46.77
N ALA A 8 4.46 -23.76 47.23
CA ALA A 8 5.75 -23.70 46.53
C ALA A 8 5.66 -24.33 45.13
N LEU A 9 5.00 -25.49 45.00
CA LEU A 9 4.79 -26.15 43.70
C LEU A 9 3.93 -25.30 42.76
N GLN A 10 2.85 -24.68 43.25
CA GLN A 10 2.00 -23.80 42.46
C GLN A 10 2.76 -22.57 41.96
N LEU A 11 3.58 -21.94 42.81
CA LEU A 11 4.42 -20.80 42.42
C LEU A 11 5.43 -21.19 41.35
N LEU A 12 6.11 -22.34 41.50
CA LEU A 12 7.05 -22.84 40.50
C LEU A 12 6.38 -23.12 39.15
N LEU A 13 5.19 -23.72 39.16
CA LEU A 13 4.42 -23.98 37.94
C LEU A 13 4.01 -22.66 37.25
N ALA A 14 3.57 -21.67 38.01
CA ALA A 14 3.20 -20.35 37.49
C ALA A 14 4.41 -19.61 36.89
N ILE A 15 5.58 -19.70 37.55
CA ILE A 15 6.84 -19.15 37.04
C ILE A 15 7.25 -19.86 35.74
N LEU A 16 7.13 -21.19 35.68
CA LEU A 16 7.43 -21.95 34.46
C LEU A 16 6.50 -21.56 33.30
N LEU A 17 5.19 -21.44 33.56
CA LEU A 17 4.21 -21.04 32.54
C LEU A 17 4.46 -19.62 32.03
N THR A 18 4.80 -18.68 32.90
CA THR A 18 5.15 -17.31 32.51
C THR A 18 6.47 -17.26 31.72
N LEU A 19 7.50 -18.01 32.15
CA LEU A 19 8.76 -18.18 31.43
C LEU A 19 8.57 -18.79 30.04
N MET A 20 7.62 -19.72 29.87
CA MET A 20 7.32 -20.32 28.56
C MET A 20 6.47 -19.39 27.67
N ALA A 21 5.63 -18.54 28.25
CA ALA A 21 4.83 -17.56 27.51
C ALA A 21 5.66 -16.40 26.95
N LEU A 22 6.69 -15.93 27.67
CA LEU A 22 7.58 -14.84 27.24
C LEU A 22 8.23 -15.07 25.86
N PRO A 23 8.93 -16.20 25.59
CA PRO A 23 9.56 -16.46 24.30
C PRO A 23 8.52 -16.74 23.20
N TYR A 24 7.35 -17.30 23.56
CA TYR A 24 6.26 -17.50 22.61
C TYR A 24 5.78 -16.16 22.02
N GLN A 25 5.63 -15.12 22.87
CA GLN A 25 5.30 -13.78 22.41
C GLN A 25 6.42 -13.15 21.57
N ALA A 26 7.69 -13.33 21.95
CA ALA A 26 8.83 -12.79 21.21
C ALA A 26 9.02 -13.43 19.81
N ARG A 27 8.41 -14.59 19.53
CA ARG A 27 8.58 -15.31 18.26
C ARG A 27 7.74 -14.76 17.12
N LYS A 28 6.77 -13.87 17.36
CA LYS A 28 6.06 -13.15 16.30
C LYS A 28 6.97 -12.05 15.72
N LYS A 29 8.06 -12.43 15.06
CA LYS A 29 8.82 -11.52 14.20
C LYS A 29 7.94 -11.22 12.99
N THR A 30 7.44 -10.01 12.88
CA THR A 30 6.82 -9.54 11.65
C THR A 30 7.91 -9.47 10.59
N PHE A 31 7.82 -10.29 9.56
CA PHE A 31 8.68 -10.14 8.39
C PHE A 31 8.25 -8.85 7.68
N LEU A 32 9.15 -7.89 7.55
CA LEU A 32 8.93 -6.64 6.82
C LEU A 32 10.13 -6.43 5.90
N SER A 33 9.88 -6.44 4.60
CA SER A 33 10.87 -6.14 3.58
C SER A 33 10.39 -4.95 2.76
N VAL A 34 11.17 -3.88 2.72
CA VAL A 34 10.83 -2.66 1.95
C VAL A 34 12.00 -2.34 1.04
N HIS A 35 11.72 -2.26 -0.26
CA HIS A 35 12.71 -1.94 -1.29
C HIS A 35 12.14 -0.91 -2.25
N GLU A 36 12.92 0.10 -2.58
CA GLU A 36 12.60 0.95 -3.72
C GLU A 36 12.84 0.16 -5.01
N VAL A 37 11.90 0.26 -5.96
CA VAL A 37 11.92 -0.49 -7.22
C VAL A 37 11.68 0.45 -8.38
N MET A 38 12.08 0.04 -9.59
CA MET A 38 11.86 0.86 -10.76
C MET A 38 10.41 0.76 -11.24
N ALA A 39 9.84 1.89 -11.68
CA ALA A 39 8.46 1.94 -12.21
C ALA A 39 8.24 1.07 -13.47
N VAL A 40 9.32 0.66 -14.14
CA VAL A 40 9.29 -0.20 -15.33
C VAL A 40 9.31 -1.70 -15.00
N GLU A 41 9.54 -2.09 -13.74
CA GLU A 41 9.41 -3.49 -13.33
C GLU A 41 7.95 -3.94 -13.51
N ASN A 42 7.74 -5.15 -14.06
CA ASN A 42 6.43 -5.60 -14.55
C ASN A 42 5.28 -5.35 -13.57
N TYR A 43 5.38 -5.84 -12.34
CA TYR A 43 4.28 -5.71 -11.36
C TYR A 43 4.10 -4.30 -10.82
N ALA A 44 5.17 -3.49 -10.78
CA ALA A 44 5.08 -2.08 -10.43
C ALA A 44 4.35 -1.30 -11.54
N LYS A 45 4.69 -1.57 -12.80
CA LYS A 45 4.05 -1.00 -13.98
C LYS A 45 2.56 -1.38 -14.03
N ASP A 46 2.22 -2.64 -13.82
CA ASP A 46 0.84 -3.11 -13.82
C ASP A 46 0.02 -2.44 -12.70
N SER A 47 0.62 -2.27 -11.52
CA SER A 47 0.01 -1.55 -10.40
C SER A 47 -0.23 -0.06 -10.73
N LEU A 48 0.70 0.60 -11.42
CA LEU A 48 0.57 1.99 -11.87
C LEU A 48 -0.52 2.17 -12.96
N GLN A 49 -0.68 1.18 -13.84
CA GLN A 49 -1.75 1.20 -14.84
C GLN A 49 -3.11 0.98 -14.16
N TRP A 50 -3.20 -0.06 -13.33
CA TRP A 50 -4.42 -0.39 -12.62
C TRP A 50 -4.88 0.77 -11.72
N ILE A 51 -3.98 1.41 -10.97
CA ILE A 51 -4.35 2.53 -10.10
C ILE A 51 -4.87 3.74 -10.89
N THR A 52 -4.33 4.00 -12.09
CA THR A 52 -4.81 5.09 -12.95
C THR A 52 -6.25 4.84 -13.39
N ASP A 53 -6.57 3.60 -13.76
CA ASP A 53 -7.93 3.23 -14.17
C ASP A 53 -8.90 3.28 -13.00
N GLN A 54 -8.51 2.76 -11.84
CA GLN A 54 -9.36 2.78 -10.64
C GLN A 54 -9.59 4.20 -10.13
N TYR A 55 -8.56 5.04 -10.10
CA TYR A 55 -8.70 6.45 -9.72
C TYR A 55 -9.71 7.17 -10.60
N ASN A 56 -9.68 6.93 -11.93
CA ASN A 56 -10.63 7.54 -12.85
C ASN A 56 -12.05 7.00 -12.72
N LYS A 57 -12.22 5.72 -12.34
CA LYS A 57 -13.53 5.12 -12.06
C LYS A 57 -14.14 5.66 -10.77
N GLU A 58 -13.34 5.86 -9.73
CA GLU A 58 -13.79 6.33 -8.41
C GLU A 58 -13.95 7.85 -8.31
N SER A 59 -13.20 8.61 -9.11
CA SER A 59 -13.25 10.07 -9.08
C SER A 59 -14.52 10.59 -9.75
N ASP A 60 -15.15 11.61 -9.15
CA ASP A 60 -16.26 12.35 -9.77
C ASP A 60 -15.77 13.46 -10.72
N ASP A 61 -14.45 13.61 -10.91
CA ASP A 61 -13.89 14.64 -11.79
C ASP A 61 -14.34 14.43 -13.24
N LYS A 62 -14.61 15.54 -13.93
CA LYS A 62 -15.10 15.59 -15.30
C LYS A 62 -14.07 15.05 -16.29
N TYR A 63 -12.79 15.29 -16.02
CA TYR A 63 -11.69 14.90 -16.90
C TYR A 63 -11.00 13.64 -16.38
N HIS A 64 -10.43 12.88 -17.30
CA HIS A 64 -9.54 11.78 -16.95
C HIS A 64 -8.20 12.32 -16.44
N PHE A 65 -7.70 11.72 -15.35
CA PHE A 65 -6.33 11.90 -14.89
C PHE A 65 -5.41 10.83 -15.48
N ARG A 66 -4.14 11.18 -15.68
CA ARG A 66 -3.06 10.23 -15.96
C ARG A 66 -1.88 10.49 -15.05
N ILE A 67 -1.11 9.44 -14.77
CA ILE A 67 0.19 9.56 -14.11
C ILE A 67 1.17 10.15 -15.13
N PHE A 68 1.71 11.32 -14.80
CA PHE A 68 2.71 12.02 -15.61
C PHE A 68 4.12 11.79 -15.12
N ARG A 69 4.28 11.75 -13.80
CA ARG A 69 5.57 11.49 -13.18
C ARG A 69 5.40 10.45 -12.09
N VAL A 70 6.26 9.44 -12.11
CA VAL A 70 6.41 8.54 -10.98
C VAL A 70 7.54 9.08 -10.13
N LEU A 71 7.22 9.54 -8.93
CA LEU A 71 8.18 10.14 -8.00
C LEU A 71 8.94 9.06 -7.24
N LYS A 72 8.22 8.02 -6.79
CA LYS A 72 8.79 6.90 -6.03
C LYS A 72 7.89 5.68 -6.10
N VAL A 73 8.49 4.50 -6.22
CA VAL A 73 7.81 3.21 -6.08
C VAL A 73 8.53 2.39 -5.03
N GLN A 74 7.84 2.01 -3.96
CA GLN A 74 8.40 1.08 -2.98
C GLN A 74 7.59 -0.20 -2.95
N ARG A 75 8.28 -1.32 -3.08
CA ARG A 75 7.72 -2.65 -2.87
C ARG A 75 7.88 -3.01 -1.39
N GLN A 76 6.76 -3.29 -0.75
CA GLN A 76 6.69 -3.76 0.62
C GLN A 76 6.16 -5.20 0.64
N VAL A 77 6.83 -6.08 1.37
CA VAL A 77 6.42 -7.48 1.58
C VAL A 77 6.31 -7.74 3.07
N THR A 78 5.10 -8.07 3.51
CA THR A 78 4.75 -8.45 4.89
C THR A 78 4.07 -9.82 4.88
N ASP A 79 2.83 -9.90 5.36
CA ASP A 79 1.86 -10.96 5.10
C ASP A 79 1.27 -10.90 3.68
N HIS A 80 1.50 -9.79 2.95
CA HIS A 80 1.15 -9.64 1.55
C HIS A 80 2.17 -8.80 0.77
N LEU A 81 1.98 -8.72 -0.54
CA LEU A 81 2.71 -7.80 -1.41
C LEU A 81 1.94 -6.48 -1.54
N GLU A 82 2.65 -5.38 -1.36
CA GLU A 82 2.11 -4.04 -1.39
C GLU A 82 3.05 -3.11 -2.16
N TYR A 83 2.49 -2.22 -2.97
CA TYR A 83 3.23 -1.14 -3.61
C TYR A 83 2.81 0.21 -3.05
N HIS A 84 3.78 0.97 -2.57
CA HIS A 84 3.63 2.37 -2.20
C HIS A 84 4.07 3.23 -3.38
N LEU A 85 3.10 3.91 -3.99
CA LEU A 85 3.27 4.67 -5.22
C LEU A 85 3.11 6.16 -4.89
N ASN A 86 4.18 6.93 -5.07
CA ASN A 86 4.12 8.38 -5.07
C ASN A 86 4.16 8.84 -6.52
N VAL A 87 3.09 9.48 -6.96
CA VAL A 87 2.87 9.82 -8.37
C VAL A 87 2.31 11.23 -8.49
N GLU A 88 2.71 11.92 -9.55
CA GLU A 88 2.12 13.16 -10.01
C GLU A 88 1.10 12.81 -11.09
N MET A 89 -0.14 13.22 -10.88
CA MET A 89 -1.23 13.02 -11.82
C MET A 89 -1.74 14.36 -12.36
N GLN A 90 -2.08 14.42 -13.64
CA GLN A 90 -2.62 15.63 -14.27
C GLN A 90 -3.86 15.34 -15.10
N TRP A 91 -4.69 16.36 -15.28
CA TRP A 91 -5.81 16.31 -16.21
C TRP A 91 -5.36 16.03 -17.64
N THR A 92 -6.21 15.27 -18.33
CA THR A 92 -6.11 15.03 -19.77
C THR A 92 -7.25 15.72 -20.50
N THR A 93 -7.11 15.90 -21.82
CA THR A 93 -8.13 16.49 -22.69
C THR A 93 -9.44 15.70 -22.76
N CYS A 94 -9.42 14.42 -22.36
CA CYS A 94 -10.60 13.56 -22.38
C CYS A 94 -11.55 13.88 -21.24
N GLN A 95 -12.81 14.11 -21.58
CA GLN A 95 -13.92 14.15 -20.63
C GLN A 95 -14.51 12.74 -20.52
N LYS A 96 -14.97 12.34 -19.33
CA LYS A 96 -15.65 11.04 -19.19
C LYS A 96 -16.92 11.00 -20.07
N PRO A 97 -17.20 9.90 -20.80
CA PRO A 97 -16.50 8.61 -20.82
C PRO A 97 -15.49 8.43 -21.99
N GLU A 98 -15.03 9.52 -22.60
CA GLU A 98 -14.07 9.46 -23.71
C GLU A 98 -12.71 8.91 -23.24
N THR A 99 -12.14 7.98 -24.01
CA THR A 99 -10.88 7.30 -23.65
C THR A 99 -9.83 7.35 -24.77
N THR A 100 -10.18 7.86 -25.95
CA THR A 100 -9.30 7.90 -27.12
C THR A 100 -8.50 9.20 -27.18
N ASN A 101 -7.19 9.11 -27.45
CA ASN A 101 -6.30 10.26 -27.68
C ASN A 101 -6.27 11.29 -26.54
N CYS A 102 -6.31 10.83 -25.28
CA CYS A 102 -6.20 11.70 -24.12
C CYS A 102 -4.76 12.22 -23.98
N VAL A 103 -4.58 13.52 -24.21
CA VAL A 103 -3.29 14.22 -24.06
C VAL A 103 -3.34 15.13 -22.82
N PRO A 104 -2.19 15.59 -22.29
CA PRO A 104 -2.16 16.44 -21.10
C PRO A 104 -2.85 17.77 -21.39
N GLN A 105 -3.58 18.32 -20.42
CA GLN A 105 -4.10 19.69 -20.56
C GLN A 105 -3.01 20.72 -20.22
N GLU A 106 -2.87 21.70 -21.11
CA GLU A 106 -1.91 22.79 -20.96
C GLU A 106 -2.63 24.11 -20.62
N ARG A 107 -1.90 25.06 -20.03
CA ARG A 107 -2.33 26.44 -19.74
C ARG A 107 -3.49 26.51 -18.73
N GLU A 108 -4.58 27.22 -19.07
CA GLU A 108 -5.63 27.63 -18.12
C GLU A 108 -6.43 26.47 -17.53
N LEU A 109 -6.41 25.30 -18.18
CA LEU A 109 -7.06 24.09 -17.69
C LEU A 109 -6.06 23.07 -17.11
N HIS A 110 -4.88 23.54 -16.68
CA HIS A 110 -3.91 22.67 -16.04
C HIS A 110 -4.32 22.40 -14.58
N LYS A 111 -4.65 21.14 -14.27
CA LYS A 111 -4.79 20.66 -12.90
C LYS A 111 -3.82 19.52 -12.66
N GLN A 112 -2.99 19.68 -11.64
CA GLN A 112 -2.02 18.70 -11.18
C GLN A 112 -2.33 18.34 -9.73
N VAL A 113 -2.14 17.07 -9.39
CA VAL A 113 -2.23 16.57 -8.01
C VAL A 113 -1.09 15.59 -7.75
N ASN A 114 -0.53 15.68 -6.56
CA ASN A 114 0.41 14.70 -6.04
C ASN A 114 -0.38 13.68 -5.22
N CYS A 115 -0.26 12.41 -5.59
CA CYS A 115 -0.99 11.32 -4.95
C CYS A 115 -0.02 10.28 -4.39
N PHE A 116 -0.34 9.83 -3.19
CA PHE A 116 0.20 8.62 -2.59
C PHE A 116 -0.87 7.53 -2.63
N PHE A 117 -0.48 6.35 -3.11
CA PHE A 117 -1.31 5.15 -3.10
C PHE A 117 -0.56 4.01 -2.42
N SER A 118 -1.26 3.29 -1.56
CA SER A 118 -0.87 1.95 -1.13
C SER A 118 -1.76 0.95 -1.84
N VAL A 119 -1.14 0.04 -2.59
CA VAL A 119 -1.82 -0.93 -3.45
C VAL A 119 -1.43 -2.34 -3.02
N PHE A 120 -2.37 -3.08 -2.46
CA PHE A 120 -2.26 -4.53 -2.31
C PHE A 120 -2.24 -5.16 -3.69
N ALA A 121 -1.30 -6.08 -3.92
CA ALA A 121 -1.12 -6.71 -5.23
C ALA A 121 -0.93 -8.23 -5.10
N VAL A 122 -1.65 -8.98 -5.93
CA VAL A 122 -1.46 -10.41 -6.15
C VAL A 122 -1.30 -10.61 -7.66
N PRO A 123 -0.11 -10.29 -8.21
CA PRO A 123 0.04 -10.08 -9.65
C PRO A 123 -0.25 -11.32 -10.49
N TRP A 124 0.05 -12.51 -9.96
CA TRP A 124 -0.21 -13.80 -10.64
C TRP A 124 -1.70 -14.14 -10.77
N PHE A 125 -2.59 -13.41 -10.07
CA PHE A 125 -4.04 -13.50 -10.23
C PHE A 125 -4.66 -12.18 -10.73
N GLU A 126 -3.85 -11.19 -11.09
CA GLU A 126 -4.30 -9.84 -11.50
C GLU A 126 -5.24 -9.17 -10.47
N GLN A 127 -5.08 -9.51 -9.19
CA GLN A 127 -5.89 -8.93 -8.13
C GLN A 127 -5.15 -7.78 -7.48
N TYR A 128 -5.81 -6.63 -7.43
CA TYR A 128 -5.28 -5.41 -6.83
C TYR A 128 -6.36 -4.75 -5.99
N LYS A 129 -5.93 -4.04 -4.95
CA LYS A 129 -6.83 -3.26 -4.09
C LYS A 129 -6.11 -2.03 -3.56
N ILE A 130 -6.78 -0.88 -3.62
CA ILE A 130 -6.32 0.33 -2.93
C ILE A 130 -6.52 0.11 -1.42
N LEU A 131 -5.44 0.12 -0.66
CA LEU A 131 -5.49 0.08 0.81
C LEU A 131 -5.51 1.49 1.39
N ASN A 132 -4.77 2.41 0.78
CA ASN A 132 -4.76 3.83 1.16
C ASN A 132 -4.58 4.71 -0.09
N LYS A 133 -5.19 5.88 -0.06
CA LYS A 133 -5.11 6.91 -1.10
C LYS A 133 -5.16 8.27 -0.43
N SER A 134 -4.16 9.10 -0.71
CA SER A 134 -4.16 10.51 -0.31
C SER A 134 -3.62 11.35 -1.46
N CYS A 135 -4.36 12.38 -1.86
CA CYS A 135 -3.94 13.30 -2.90
C CYS A 135 -3.99 14.73 -2.37
N SER A 136 -3.02 15.55 -2.76
CA SER A 136 -3.00 16.99 -2.52
C SER A 136 -2.77 17.73 -3.83
N SER A 137 -3.46 18.85 -4.01
CA SER A 137 -3.02 19.86 -4.97
C SER A 137 -1.78 20.56 -4.39
N ASP A 138 -0.79 20.81 -5.23
CA ASP A 138 0.26 21.79 -4.90
C ASP A 138 -0.35 23.20 -4.76
#